data_AF-A0A329QV17-F1
#
_entry.id   AF-A0A329QV17-F1
#
_cell.length_a   1.000
_cell.length_b   1.000
_cell.length_c   1.000
_cell.angle_alpha   90.00
_cell.angle_beta   90.00
_cell.angle_gamma   90.00
#
_symmetry.space_group_name_H-M   'P 1'
#
loop_
_entity.id
_entity.type
_entity.pdbx_description
1 polymer ?
#
loop_
_entity_poly.entity_id
_entity_poly.type
_entity_poly.pdbx_seq_one_letter_code
_entity_poly.pdbx_strand_id
1 'polypeptide(L)'
;MGNRRPGGPRGGYDPVQIYNSTSFNASGKVEYASIFCSDDNYSVLRDETWRASGRGVCLVTRITATVRTPSGNIEAEPYTSSGTSYSQFAIIQVGVNKFQVTRVTSATRRIK
;
A
#
# COMPACT_ATOMS: atom_id res chain seq x y z
N MET A 1 -12.15 -29.49 10.31
CA MET A 1 -13.08 -28.35 10.06
C MET A 1 -12.29 -27.06 10.27
N GLY A 2 -11.71 -26.51 9.21
CA GLY A 2 -10.92 -25.28 9.29
C GLY A 2 -11.77 -24.08 8.87
N ASN A 3 -11.82 -23.05 9.71
CA ASN A 3 -12.60 -21.83 9.51
C ASN A 3 -12.15 -21.08 8.26
N ARG A 4 -12.90 -21.27 7.16
CA ARG A 4 -12.75 -20.50 5.92
C ARG A 4 -13.41 -19.13 6.10
N ARG A 5 -12.62 -18.07 6.00
CA ARG A 5 -13.14 -16.70 5.80
C ARG A 5 -13.84 -16.67 4.43
N PRO A 6 -15.12 -16.28 4.32
CA PRO A 6 -15.79 -16.11 3.04
C PRO A 6 -15.22 -14.85 2.36
N GLY A 7 -14.72 -14.96 1.12
CA GLY A 7 -14.41 -13.80 0.27
C GLY A 7 -12.98 -13.63 -0.26
N GLY A 8 -12.04 -14.56 0.01
CA GLY A 8 -10.73 -14.57 -0.67
C GLY A 8 -10.79 -15.32 -2.01
N PRO A 9 -10.18 -14.84 -3.10
CA PRO A 9 -10.19 -15.56 -4.36
C PRO A 9 -9.38 -16.85 -4.24
N ARG A 10 -9.97 -17.95 -4.71
CA ARG A 10 -9.32 -19.26 -4.83
C ARG A 10 -8.28 -19.19 -5.96
N GLY A 11 -7.09 -18.64 -5.70
CA GLY A 11 -5.95 -18.67 -6.63
C GLY A 11 -5.22 -17.35 -6.93
N GLY A 12 -5.38 -16.30 -6.11
CA GLY A 12 -4.69 -15.02 -6.31
C GLY A 12 -4.03 -14.49 -5.03
N TYR A 13 -3.22 -13.45 -5.17
CA TYR A 13 -2.65 -12.72 -4.04
C TYR A 13 -3.72 -11.92 -3.30
N ASP A 14 -3.52 -11.72 -1.99
CA ASP A 14 -4.39 -10.85 -1.20
C ASP A 14 -4.43 -9.43 -1.79
N PRO A 15 -5.58 -8.73 -1.74
CA PRO A 15 -5.68 -7.35 -2.21
C PRO A 15 -4.67 -6.43 -1.52
N VAL A 16 -4.14 -5.46 -2.28
CA VAL A 16 -3.22 -4.46 -1.74
C VAL A 16 -3.93 -3.62 -0.68
N GLN A 17 -3.23 -3.38 0.42
CA GLN A 17 -3.63 -2.50 1.51
C GLN A 17 -2.54 -1.47 1.72
N ILE A 18 -2.94 -0.21 1.77
CA ILE A 18 -2.05 0.92 2.00
C ILE A 18 -2.57 1.66 3.23
N TYR A 19 -1.83 1.53 4.32
CA TYR A 19 -2.09 2.28 5.54
C TYR A 19 -1.42 3.64 5.48
N ASN A 20 -2.16 4.70 5.77
CA ASN A 20 -1.59 6.03 5.86
C ASN A 20 -1.26 6.36 7.33
N SER A 21 0.00 6.18 7.70
CA SER A 21 0.50 6.47 9.05
C SER A 21 0.86 7.95 9.25
N THR A 22 0.60 8.80 8.26
CA THR A 22 0.89 10.23 8.33
C THR A 22 -0.31 11.01 8.87
N SER A 23 -0.06 12.19 9.45
CA SER A 23 -1.14 13.09 9.91
C SER A 23 -1.87 13.82 8.77
N PHE A 24 -1.61 13.46 7.51
CA PHE A 24 -2.08 14.13 6.31
C PHE A 24 -2.80 13.15 5.39
N ASN A 25 -3.66 13.66 4.51
CA ASN A 25 -4.29 12.82 3.48
C ASN A 25 -3.28 12.52 2.37
N ALA A 26 -3.39 11.33 1.78
CA ALA A 26 -2.51 10.90 0.70
C ALA A 26 -3.29 10.32 -0.49
N SER A 27 -2.71 10.42 -1.67
CA SER A 27 -3.24 9.81 -2.90
C SER A 27 -2.08 9.32 -3.75
N GLY A 28 -2.31 8.29 -4.58
CA GLY A 28 -1.25 7.73 -5.39
C GLY A 28 -1.74 6.63 -6.31
N LYS A 29 -0.79 5.84 -6.80
CA LYS A 29 -1.03 4.76 -7.75
C LYS A 29 -0.29 3.50 -7.32
N VAL A 30 -0.97 2.36 -7.44
CA VAL A 30 -0.38 1.01 -7.34
C VAL A 30 -0.20 0.48 -8.75
N GLU A 31 1.04 0.22 -9.10
CA GLU A 31 1.42 -0.33 -10.41
C GLU A 31 1.71 -1.82 -10.28
N TYR A 32 1.19 -2.58 -11.24
CA TYR A 32 1.35 -4.03 -11.29
C TYR A 32 2.23 -4.48 -12.46
N ALA A 33 2.87 -5.64 -12.30
CA ALA A 33 3.60 -6.30 -13.38
C ALA A 33 2.61 -6.90 -14.39
N SER A 34 2.90 -6.72 -15.68
CA SER A 34 2.16 -7.24 -16.86
C SER A 34 1.11 -6.31 -17.45
N ILE A 35 0.98 -6.34 -18.77
CA ILE A 35 -0.04 -5.61 -19.55
C ILE A 35 -1.48 -6.09 -19.28
N PHE A 36 -1.64 -7.28 -18.71
CA PHE A 36 -2.94 -7.83 -18.35
C PHE A 36 -3.44 -7.34 -16.98
N CYS A 37 -2.62 -6.57 -16.27
CA CYS A 37 -2.95 -6.02 -14.97
C CYS A 37 -3.35 -4.55 -15.12
N SER A 38 -4.43 -4.17 -14.45
CA SER A 38 -4.87 -2.78 -14.39
C SER A 38 -4.36 -2.16 -13.10
N ASP A 39 -3.64 -1.05 -13.23
CA ASP A 39 -3.14 -0.29 -12.10
C ASP A 39 -4.28 0.36 -11.30
N ASP A 40 -4.13 0.42 -9.97
CA ASP A 40 -5.11 1.05 -9.10
C ASP A 40 -4.70 2.48 -8.75
N ASN A 41 -5.59 3.45 -8.94
CA ASN A 41 -5.46 4.75 -8.29
C ASN A 41 -6.13 4.71 -6.92
N TYR A 42 -5.53 5.37 -5.93
CA TYR A 42 -6.05 5.39 -4.58
C TYR A 42 -6.02 6.77 -3.94
N SER A 43 -6.88 6.95 -2.96
CA SER A 43 -6.87 8.06 -2.02
C SER A 43 -7.19 7.52 -0.63
N VAL A 44 -6.44 7.95 0.36
CA VAL A 44 -6.51 7.45 1.73
C VAL A 44 -6.41 8.63 2.70
N LEU A 45 -7.34 8.68 3.64
CA LEU A 45 -7.34 9.71 4.69
C LEU A 45 -6.21 9.43 5.69
N ARG A 46 -5.87 10.43 6.51
CA ARG A 46 -4.94 10.22 7.63
C ARG A 46 -5.42 9.08 8.53
N ASP A 47 -4.48 8.28 9.03
CA ASP A 47 -4.73 7.14 9.94
C ASP A 47 -5.71 6.08 9.41
N GLU A 48 -6.01 6.10 8.12
CA GLU A 48 -6.93 5.16 7.46
C GLU A 48 -6.18 4.17 6.57
N THR A 49 -6.87 3.09 6.19
CA THR A 49 -6.36 2.09 5.26
C THR A 49 -7.18 2.08 3.98
N TRP A 50 -6.53 2.31 2.85
CA TRP A 50 -7.13 2.00 1.55
C TRP A 50 -6.90 0.52 1.22
N ARG A 51 -7.90 -0.11 0.61
CA ARG A 51 -7.84 -1.51 0.18
C ARG A 51 -8.30 -1.62 -1.27
N ALA A 52 -7.47 -2.25 -2.10
CA ALA A 52 -7.82 -2.60 -3.48
C ALA A 52 -9.03 -3.54 -3.52
N SER A 53 -9.82 -3.44 -4.58
CA SER A 53 -10.92 -4.38 -4.84
C SER A 53 -10.39 -5.80 -5.11
N GLY A 54 -9.23 -5.93 -5.76
CA GLY A 54 -8.51 -7.17 -5.96
C GLY A 54 -7.34 -6.99 -6.94
N ARG A 55 -6.40 -7.94 -6.96
CA ARG A 55 -5.27 -7.94 -7.91
C ARG A 55 -5.03 -9.26 -8.61
N GLY A 56 -5.84 -10.29 -8.33
CA GLY A 56 -5.62 -11.62 -8.88
C GLY A 56 -4.18 -12.11 -8.68
N VAL A 57 -3.50 -12.48 -9.77
CA VAL A 57 -2.10 -12.93 -9.78
C VAL A 57 -1.10 -11.82 -10.12
N CYS A 58 -1.55 -10.56 -10.16
CA CYS A 58 -0.73 -9.41 -10.50
C CYS A 58 0.22 -9.05 -9.35
N LEU A 59 1.52 -9.06 -9.64
CA LEU A 59 2.57 -8.66 -8.70
C LEU A 59 2.67 -7.13 -8.64
N VAL A 60 2.91 -6.56 -7.47
CA VAL A 60 3.13 -5.10 -7.35
C VAL A 60 4.55 -4.76 -7.76
N THR A 61 4.73 -3.79 -8.64
CA THR A 61 6.04 -3.29 -9.09
C THR A 61 6.37 -1.94 -8.47
N ARG A 62 5.37 -1.07 -8.32
CA ARG A 62 5.58 0.26 -7.75
C ARG A 62 4.36 0.76 -7.00
N ILE A 63 4.58 1.51 -5.93
CA ILE A 63 3.52 2.27 -5.25
C ILE A 63 4.02 3.69 -5.05
N THR A 64 3.31 4.64 -5.65
CA THR A 64 3.55 6.08 -5.47
C THR A 64 2.62 6.64 -4.42
N ALA A 65 3.04 7.72 -3.74
CA ALA A 65 2.16 8.48 -2.87
C ALA A 65 2.50 9.96 -2.93
N THR A 66 1.47 10.79 -2.93
CA THR A 66 1.54 12.24 -2.78
C THR A 66 0.78 12.60 -1.51
N VAL A 67 1.49 13.19 -0.55
CA VAL A 67 0.96 13.59 0.75
C VAL A 67 0.57 15.06 0.72
N ARG A 68 -0.66 15.37 1.11
CA ARG A 68 -1.23 16.73 1.06
C ARG A 68 -1.00 17.44 2.39
N THR A 69 0.06 18.22 2.48
CA THR A 69 0.43 18.97 3.68
C THR A 69 0.00 20.44 3.59
N PRO A 70 -0.04 21.19 4.71
CA PRO A 70 -0.25 22.64 4.68
C PRO A 70 0.80 23.40 3.86
N SER A 71 2.02 22.86 3.74
CA SER A 71 3.09 23.40 2.89
C SER A 71 2.94 23.05 1.40
N GLY A 72 1.91 22.28 1.04
CA GLY A 72 1.65 21.82 -0.32
C GLY A 72 1.70 20.30 -0.47
N ASN A 73 1.62 19.85 -1.73
CA ASN A 73 1.68 18.44 -2.08
C ASN A 73 3.14 17.99 -2.15
N ILE A 74 3.48 16.95 -1.38
CA ILE A 74 4.83 16.39 -1.32
C ILE A 74 4.78 14.97 -1.87
N GLU A 75 5.61 14.68 -2.86
CA GLU A 75 5.80 13.32 -3.35
C GLU A 75 6.63 12.52 -2.34
N ALA A 76 6.07 11.39 -1.91
CA ALA A 76 6.78 10.42 -1.08
C ALA A 76 7.75 9.61 -1.94
N GLU A 77 8.84 9.14 -1.33
CA GLU A 77 9.70 8.14 -1.95
C GLU A 77 8.87 6.87 -2.24
N PRO A 78 8.79 6.43 -3.50
CA PRO A 78 7.91 5.32 -3.87
C PRO A 78 8.51 3.98 -3.44
N TYR A 79 7.64 3.03 -3.13
CA TYR A 79 8.05 1.63 -3.07
C TYR A 79 8.28 1.14 -4.50
N THR A 80 9.42 0.50 -4.76
CA THR A 80 9.75 -0.09 -6.08
C THR A 80 10.26 -1.52 -5.90
N SER A 81 9.85 -2.42 -6.78
CA SER A 81 10.33 -3.80 -6.85
C SER A 81 10.24 -4.34 -8.29
N SER A 82 10.93 -5.44 -8.57
CA SER A 82 10.76 -6.17 -9.84
C SER A 82 9.44 -6.95 -9.94
N GLY A 83 8.56 -6.85 -8.94
CA GLY A 83 7.34 -7.62 -8.79
C GLY A 83 7.30 -8.34 -7.45
N THR A 84 6.32 -8.02 -6.60
CA THR A 84 6.16 -8.63 -5.28
C THR A 84 4.75 -9.16 -5.01
N SER A 85 4.71 -10.27 -4.24
CA SER A 85 3.50 -10.86 -3.67
C SER A 85 3.08 -10.22 -2.34
N TYR A 86 3.85 -9.26 -1.81
CA TYR A 86 3.43 -8.53 -0.61
C TYR A 86 2.15 -7.73 -0.87
N SER A 87 1.24 -7.72 0.11
CA SER A 87 -0.04 -7.04 0.02
C SER A 87 -0.17 -5.84 0.95
N GLN A 88 0.72 -5.69 1.94
CA GLN A 88 0.57 -4.67 2.99
C GLN A 88 1.69 -3.66 2.91
N PHE A 89 1.30 -2.39 2.77
CA PHE A 89 2.19 -1.25 2.64
C PHE A 89 1.71 -0.12 3.54
N ALA A 90 2.62 0.78 3.87
CA ALA A 90 2.33 1.97 4.64
C ALA A 90 3.01 3.19 4.05
N ILE A 91 2.33 4.33 4.12
CA ILE A 91 2.91 5.66 3.90
C ILE A 91 3.37 6.15 5.27
N ILE A 92 4.66 6.41 5.40
CA ILE A 92 5.28 6.85 6.65
C ILE A 92 5.96 8.20 6.47
N GLN A 93 6.04 8.97 7.55
CA GLN A 93 6.86 10.17 7.60
C GLN A 93 8.24 9.81 8.15
N VAL A 94 9.29 10.13 7.38
CA VAL A 94 10.70 9.82 7.72
C VAL A 94 11.51 11.07 8.05
N GLY A 95 10.91 12.25 7.92
CA GLY A 95 11.49 13.53 8.30
C GLY A 95 10.51 14.68 8.14
N VAL A 96 10.97 15.91 8.40
CA VAL A 96 10.17 17.11 8.13
C VAL A 96 9.90 17.18 6.63
N ASN A 97 8.62 17.13 6.24
CA ASN A 97 8.21 17.15 4.84
C ASN A 97 8.86 16.05 3.98
N LYS A 98 9.21 14.91 4.59
CA LYS A 98 9.78 13.75 3.89
C LYS A 98 8.94 12.52 4.22
N PHE A 99 8.43 11.88 3.17
CA PHE A 99 7.55 10.72 3.28
C PHE A 99 8.09 9.58 2.42
N GLN A 100 7.71 8.36 2.77
CA GLN A 100 8.11 7.16 2.04
C GLN A 100 6.98 6.13 2.06
N VAL A 101 6.84 5.38 0.97
CA VAL A 101 6.02 4.15 0.95
C VAL A 101 6.92 2.96 1.26
N THR A 102 6.52 2.18 2.27
CA THR A 102 7.27 1.00 2.70
C THR A 102 6.38 -0.22 2.84
N ARG A 103 6.98 -1.41 2.75
CA ARG A 103 6.31 -2.67 3.05
C ARG A 103 6.08 -2.78 4.55
N VAL A 104 4.88 -3.15 4.96
CA VAL A 104 4.61 -3.54 6.35
C VAL A 104 5.13 -4.96 6.55
N THR A 105 6.19 -5.11 7.34
CA THR A 105 6.58 -6.40 7.92
C THR A 105 5.97 -6.50 9.29
N SER A 106 5.28 -7.60 9.60
CA SER A 106 4.88 -7.91 10.97
C SER A 106 6.12 -7.88 11.87
N ALA A 107 6.32 -6.80 12.62
CA ALA A 107 7.19 -6.84 13.77
C ALA A 107 6.41 -7.62 14.83
N THR A 108 6.75 -8.89 15.02
CA THR A 108 6.36 -9.61 16.24
C THR A 108 6.73 -8.70 17.40
N ARG A 109 5.71 -8.23 18.13
CA ARG A 109 5.81 -7.38 19.31
C ARG A 109 6.98 -7.88 20.18
N ARG A 110 8.05 -7.11 20.33
CA ARG A 110 8.96 -7.32 21.49
C ARG A 110 8.13 -6.94 22.71
N ILE A 111 7.62 -7.96 23.40
CA ILE A 111 7.12 -7.83 24.76
C ILE A 111 8.33 -7.34 25.57
N LYS A 112 8.24 -6.12 26.11
CA LYS A 112 9.12 -5.67 27.18
C LYS A 112 8.63 -6.26 28.49
#